data_AF-A0A8J7BQV0-F1
#
_entry.id   AF-A0A8J7BQV0-F1
#
_cell.length_a   1.000
_cell.length_b   1.000
_cell.length_c   1.000
_cell.angle_alpha   90.00
_cell.angle_beta   90.00
_cell.angle_gamma   90.00
#
_symmetry.space_group_name_H-M   'P 1'
#
loop_
_entity.id
_entity.type
_entity.pdbx_description
1 polymer ?
#
loop_
_entity_poly.entity_id
_entity_poly.type
_entity_poly.pdbx_seq_one_letter_code
_entity_poly.pdbx_strand_id
1 'polypeptide(L)' 'MQLQIEPNKFPSKSSLCQLCGQSFAMKEAQVIVCNEQGKSQGQVCSSCIGRGFNWIQQQFELLQ' A
#
# COMPACT_ATOMS: atom_id res chain seq x y z
N MET A 1 -10.75 5.42 -5.39
CA MET A 1 -9.40 4.80 -5.32
C MET A 1 -9.54 3.30 -5.15
N GLN A 2 -8.60 2.51 -5.67
CA GLN A 2 -8.59 1.05 -5.55
C GLN A 2 -7.20 0.56 -5.12
N LEU A 3 -7.15 -0.61 -4.48
CA LEU A 3 -5.90 -1.30 -4.15
C LEU A 3 -5.82 -2.58 -4.98
N GLN A 4 -4.70 -2.78 -5.65
CA GLN A 4 -4.38 -3.99 -6.39
C GLN A 4 -3.18 -4.68 -5.75
N ILE A 5 -3.24 -6.00 -5.63
CA ILE A 5 -2.14 -6.82 -5.12
C ILE A 5 -1.60 -7.64 -6.29
N GLU A 6 -0.29 -7.57 -6.52
CA GLU A 6 0.38 -8.31 -7.58
C GLU A 6 1.60 -9.07 -7.05
N PRO A 7 1.98 -10.21 -7.65
CA PRO A 7 3.28 -10.82 -7.41
C PRO A 7 4.40 -9.86 -7.81
N ASN A 8 5.39 -9.69 -6.95
CA ASN A 8 6.54 -8.87 -7.25
C ASN A 8 7.60 -9.70 -7.98
N LYS A 9 7.90 -9.30 -9.22
CA LYS A 9 8.95 -9.93 -10.04
C LYS A 9 10.38 -9.58 -9.56
N PHE A 10 10.52 -8.59 -8.67
CA PHE A 10 11.80 -8.08 -8.17
C PHE A 10 11.77 -7.83 -6.64
N PRO A 11 11.71 -8.88 -5.80
CA PRO A 11 11.56 -8.84 -4.33
C PRO A 11 12.75 -8.27 -3.54
N SER A 12 13.72 -7.66 -4.21
CA SER A 12 14.88 -7.01 -3.57
C SER A 12 15.17 -5.63 -4.15
N LYS A 13 14.34 -5.15 -5.08
CA LYS A 13 14.46 -3.80 -5.62
C LYS A 13 13.79 -2.82 -4.66
N SER A 14 14.50 -1.74 -4.34
CA SER A 14 13.91 -0.63 -3.59
C SER A 14 12.95 0.16 -4.48
N SER A 15 11.81 0.57 -3.94
CA SER A 15 10.85 1.47 -4.59
C SER A 15 10.44 2.60 -3.65
N LEU A 16 9.93 3.70 -4.22
CA LEU A 16 9.39 4.82 -3.44
C LEU A 16 7.92 4.56 -3.15
N CYS A 17 7.52 4.76 -1.89
CA CYS A 17 6.13 4.67 -1.52
C CYS A 17 5.35 5.87 -2.07
N GLN A 18 4.25 5.61 -2.78
CA GLN A 18 3.39 6.66 -3.33
C GLN A 18 2.70 7.53 -2.26
N LEU A 19 2.57 7.03 -1.03
CA LEU A 19 1.90 7.77 0.05
C LEU A 19 2.85 8.58 0.93
N CYS A 20 4.07 8.10 1.19
CA CYS A 20 5.00 8.77 2.10
C CYS A 20 6.36 9.14 1.48
N GLY A 21 6.59 8.80 0.21
CA GLY A 21 7.84 9.08 -0.50
C GLY A 21 9.06 8.30 -0.02
N GLN A 22 8.94 7.48 1.04
CA GLN A 22 10.08 6.73 1.58
C GLN A 22 10.44 5.54 0.69
N SER A 23 11.74 5.29 0.53
CA SER A 23 12.24 4.08 -0.11
C SER A 23 11.96 2.87 0.77
N PHE A 24 11.48 1.78 0.18
CA PHE A 24 11.26 0.52 0.88
C PHE A 24 11.65 -0.66 -0.01
N ALA A 25 12.09 -1.76 0.61
CA ALA A 25 12.28 -3.02 -0.07
C ALA A 25 10.91 -3.64 -0.37
N MET A 26 10.65 -3.91 -1.65
CA MET A 26 9.46 -4.66 -2.03
C MET A 26 9.63 -6.13 -1.67
N LYS A 27 8.59 -6.76 -1.12
CA LYS A 27 8.60 -8.20 -0.78
C LYS A 27 8.10 -9.05 -1.95
N GLU A 28 7.66 -10.29 -1.71
CA GLU A 28 7.15 -11.22 -2.72
C GLU A 28 5.88 -10.74 -3.41
N ALA A 29 5.12 -9.86 -2.75
CA ALA A 29 3.95 -9.19 -3.31
C ALA A 29 4.07 -7.67 -3.16
N GLN A 30 3.53 -6.95 -4.14
CA GLN A 30 3.43 -5.49 -4.13
C GLN A 30 1.97 -5.07 -4.04
N VAL A 31 1.72 -4.03 -3.24
CA VAL A 31 0.42 -3.36 -3.20
C VAL A 31 0.52 -2.09 -4.01
N ILE A 32 -0.37 -1.94 -4.98
CA ILE A 32 -0.46 -0.81 -5.89
C ILE A 32 -1.72 -0.04 -5.56
N VAL A 33 -1.60 1.28 -5.43
CA VAL A 33 -2.75 2.18 -5.41
C VAL A 33 -3.10 2.58 -6.83
N CYS A 34 -4.37 2.46 -7.18
CA CYS A 34 -4.94 2.82 -8.46
C CYS A 34 -5.93 3.98 -8.31
N ASN A 35 -6.04 4.81 -9.35
CA ASN A 35 -7.07 5.85 -9.41
C ASN A 35 -8.46 5.23 -9.64
N GLU A 36 -9.49 6.06 -9.78
CA GLU A 36 -10.88 5.60 -9.96
C GLU A 36 -11.15 4.87 -11.28
N GLN A 37 -10.27 5.07 -12.27
CA GLN A 37 -10.32 4.39 -13.56
C GLN A 37 -9.51 3.08 -13.56
N GLY A 38 -8.97 2.66 -12.42
CA GLY A 38 -8.11 1.48 -12.31
C GLY A 38 -6.67 1.69 -12.79
N LYS A 39 -6.28 2.92 -13.14
CA LYS A 39 -4.90 3.22 -13.56
C LYS A 39 -3.97 3.24 -12.35
N SER A 40 -2.96 2.38 -12.37
CA SER A 40 -1.88 2.35 -11.38
C SER A 40 -1.27 3.73 -11.19
N GLN A 41 -1.25 4.19 -9.94
CA GLN A 41 -0.60 5.43 -9.51
C GLN A 41 0.74 5.14 -8.86
N GLY A 42 0.92 4.02 -8.15
CA GLY A 42 2.20 3.65 -7.58
C GLY A 42 2.08 2.61 -6.47
N GLN A 43 3.22 2.22 -5.91
CA GLN A 43 3.28 1.19 -4.88
C GLN A 43 3.20 1.79 -3.48
N VAL A 44 2.69 1.00 -2.54
CA VAL A 44 2.52 1.42 -1.14
C VAL A 44 3.35 0.52 -0.22
N CYS A 45 4.09 1.12 0.72
CA CYS A 45 4.89 0.38 1.68
C CYS A 45 4.03 -0.22 2.80
N SER A 46 4.53 -1.28 3.44
CA SER A 46 3.86 -1.97 4.54
C SER A 46 3.54 -1.05 5.73
N SER A 47 4.39 -0.06 6.00
CA SER A 47 4.14 0.93 7.07
C SER A 47 2.89 1.77 6.80
N CYS A 48 2.70 2.24 5.56
CA CYS A 48 1.50 2.99 5.19
C CYS A 48 0.24 2.10 5.20
N ILE A 49 0.36 0.85 4.76
CA ILE A 49 -0.74 -0.13 4.83
C ILE A 49 -1.17 -0.36 6.28
N GLY A 50 -0.19 -0.57 7.19
CA GLY A 50 -0.45 -0.75 8.62
C GLY A 50 -1.13 0.45 9.27
N ARG A 51 -0.76 1.69 8.88
CA ARG A 51 -1.45 2.90 9.32
C ARG A 51 -2.92 2.92 8.92
N GLY A 52 -3.23 2.52 7.68
CA GLY A 52 -4.61 2.41 7.19
C GLY A 52 -5.42 1.39 7.99
N PHE A 53 -4.84 0.20 8.21
CA PHE A 53 -5.47 -0.84 9.05
C PHE A 53 -5.76 -0.34 10.47
N ASN A 54 -4.78 0.28 11.13
CA ASN A 54 -4.94 0.81 12.48
C ASN A 54 -6.04 1.87 12.55
N TRP A 55 -6.13 2.75 11.55
CA TRP A 55 -7.21 3.74 11.49
C TRP A 55 -8.58 3.07 11.37
N ILE A 56 -8.74 2.09 10.49
CA ILE A 56 -9.98 1.33 10.33
C ILE A 56 -10.36 0.64 11.65
N GLN A 57 -9.41 -0.01 12.31
CA GLN A 57 -9.65 -0.67 13.59
C GLN A 57 -10.16 0.32 14.66
N GLN A 58 -9.51 1.49 14.78
CA GLN A 58 -9.95 2.55 15.69
C GLN A 58 -11.36 3.05 15.37
N GLN A 59 -11.70 3.20 14.08
CA GLN A 59 -13.07 3.59 13.71
C GLN A 59 -14.10 2.53 14.12
N PHE A 60 -13.77 1.24 13.98
CA PHE A 60 -14.65 0.17 14.44
C PHE A 60 -14.83 0.17 15.96
N GLU A 61 -13.75 0.37 16.72
CA GLU A 61 -13.79 0.44 18.19
C GLU A 61 -14.64 1.62 18.69
N LEU A 62 -14.61 2.77 18.01
CA LEU A 62 -15.41 3.95 18.37
C LEU A 62 -16.92 3.82 18.07
N LEU A 63 -17.30 2.85 17.24
CA LEU A 63 -18.69 2.59 16.85
C LEU A 63 -19.36 1.50 17.70
N GLN A 64 -18.64 0.90 18.66
CA GLN A 64 -19.14 -0.07 19.63
C GLN A 64 -19.52 0.60 20.95
#